data_AF-A0A7C1SCD5-F1
#
_entry.id   AF-A0A7C1SCD5-F1
#
_cell.length_a   1.000
_cell.length_b   1.000
_cell.length_c   1.000
_cell.angle_alpha   90.00
_cell.angle_beta   90.00
_cell.angle_gamma   90.00
#
_symmetry.space_group_name_H-M   'P 1'
#
loop_
_entity.id
_entity.type
_entity.pdbx_description
1 polymer ?
#
loop_
_entity_poly.entity_id
_entity_poly.type
_entity_poly.pdbx_seq_one_letter_code
_entity_poly.pdbx_strand_id
1 'polypeptide(L)'
;MKRSWLRFYQDVRIGGPAYDDKGDEFVSGRFLKEGVTITSRGCSKNCPYCFVPKREGKIREYPIKDGWVLQDNNILACSELHQRNVFEMLRRQTKQIDFNGGLDPDLLENWHVKEFETLRVRHFWFSCDTPSSIGPLERTADLMSDFKQWQKRCYVLIGFNDESQREAEERLNRIFEMGFLPFAQLYQNDIKTSWSKDWDRLQRKWCRPAAYKSRRSVI
;
A
#
# COMPACT_ATOMS: atom_id res chain seq x y z
N MET A 1 -7.26 -27.37 7.24
CA MET A 1 -7.15 -26.50 8.44
C MET A 1 -8.47 -26.42 9.24
N LYS A 2 -9.60 -25.95 8.68
CA LYS A 2 -10.88 -25.88 9.41
C LYS A 2 -11.32 -27.21 10.07
N ARG A 3 -11.20 -28.32 9.34
CA ARG A 3 -11.45 -29.68 9.86
C ARG A 3 -10.55 -30.08 11.04
N SER A 4 -9.34 -29.54 11.12
CA SER A 4 -8.40 -29.82 12.20
C SER A 4 -8.78 -29.08 13.49
N TRP A 5 -9.28 -27.85 13.38
CA TRP A 5 -9.75 -27.03 14.51
C TRP A 5 -11.09 -27.51 15.07
N LEU A 6 -12.01 -27.97 14.21
CA LEU A 6 -13.32 -28.52 14.63
C LEU A 6 -13.22 -29.77 15.51
N ARG A 7 -12.05 -30.40 15.60
CA ARG A 7 -11.80 -31.52 16.53
C ARG A 7 -11.65 -31.06 17.98
N PHE A 8 -11.29 -29.80 18.20
CA PHE A 8 -10.96 -29.26 19.53
C PHE A 8 -11.94 -28.19 20.00
N TYR A 9 -12.61 -27.50 19.07
CA TYR A 9 -13.49 -26.37 19.37
C TYR A 9 -14.76 -26.44 18.53
N GLN A 10 -15.91 -26.17 19.15
CA GLN A 10 -17.23 -26.21 18.49
C GLN A 10 -17.65 -24.87 17.90
N ASP A 11 -16.99 -23.77 18.26
CA ASP A 11 -17.38 -22.39 17.99
C ASP A 11 -16.36 -21.59 17.17
N VAL A 12 -15.37 -22.26 16.57
CA VAL A 12 -14.33 -21.60 15.77
C VAL A 12 -14.80 -21.32 14.35
N ARG A 13 -14.88 -20.03 13.99
CA ARG A 13 -15.10 -19.55 12.62
C ARG A 13 -13.75 -19.29 11.94
N ILE A 14 -13.53 -19.92 10.79
CA ILE A 14 -12.32 -19.74 9.96
C ILE A 14 -12.77 -19.26 8.58
N GLY A 15 -12.17 -18.18 8.11
CA GLY A 15 -12.46 -17.55 6.81
C GLY A 15 -11.68 -16.25 6.64
N GLY A 16 -12.08 -15.44 5.66
CA GLY A 16 -11.44 -14.16 5.36
C GLY A 16 -10.29 -14.26 4.34
N PRO A 17 -9.66 -13.12 3.99
CA PRO A 17 -8.77 -13.02 2.82
C PRO A 17 -7.56 -13.96 2.80
N ALA A 18 -7.13 -14.45 3.98
CA ALA A 18 -6.05 -15.44 4.09
C ALA A 18 -6.45 -16.85 3.60
N TYR A 19 -7.75 -17.08 3.41
CA TYR A 19 -8.34 -18.34 2.93
C TYR A 19 -9.04 -18.15 1.58
N ASP A 20 -8.55 -17.23 0.75
CA ASP A 20 -9.10 -16.86 -0.57
C ASP A 20 -10.53 -16.32 -0.56
N ASP A 21 -11.02 -15.90 0.61
CA ASP A 21 -12.31 -15.25 0.72
C ASP A 21 -12.27 -13.84 0.13
N LYS A 22 -13.36 -13.39 -0.50
CA LYS A 22 -13.44 -12.07 -1.14
C LYS A 22 -13.43 -10.91 -0.12
N GLY A 23 -13.71 -11.23 1.14
CA GLY A 23 -13.73 -10.29 2.25
C GLY A 23 -14.90 -9.33 2.20
N ASP A 24 -16.12 -9.84 2.06
CA ASP A 24 -17.35 -9.08 1.77
C ASP A 24 -17.85 -8.12 2.87
N GLU A 25 -17.47 -8.37 4.13
CA GLU A 25 -17.83 -7.52 5.26
C GLU A 25 -16.56 -7.02 5.95
N PHE A 26 -16.57 -5.74 6.35
CA PHE A 26 -15.62 -5.22 7.31
C PHE A 26 -16.31 -4.83 8.63
N VAL A 27 -15.80 -5.41 9.73
CA VAL A 27 -16.22 -5.06 11.10
C VAL A 27 -15.00 -4.60 11.88
N SER A 28 -15.01 -3.33 12.27
CA SER A 28 -13.93 -2.72 13.05
C SER A 28 -13.69 -3.48 14.35
N GLY A 29 -12.42 -3.73 14.69
CA GLY A 29 -12.00 -4.43 15.91
C GLY A 29 -12.18 -5.95 15.94
N ARG A 30 -12.79 -6.59 14.94
CA ARG A 30 -13.03 -8.06 14.97
C ARG A 30 -11.76 -8.89 14.75
N PHE A 31 -10.86 -8.45 13.86
CA PHE A 31 -9.60 -9.16 13.53
C PHE A 31 -8.41 -8.24 13.27
N LEU A 32 -8.66 -6.93 13.15
CA LEU A 32 -7.64 -5.92 12.95
C LEU A 32 -7.55 -5.07 14.21
N LYS A 33 -6.35 -4.56 14.47
CA LYS A 33 -6.12 -3.64 15.59
C LYS A 33 -7.06 -2.44 15.50
N GLU A 34 -7.40 -1.88 16.64
CA GLU A 34 -8.16 -0.64 16.73
C GLU A 34 -7.52 0.47 15.87
N GLY A 35 -8.38 1.25 15.21
CA GLY A 35 -7.97 2.34 14.33
C GLY A 35 -7.66 1.94 12.89
N VAL A 36 -7.57 0.64 12.57
CA VAL A 36 -7.57 0.18 11.18
C VAL A 36 -8.98 0.20 10.63
N THR A 37 -9.14 0.78 9.44
CA THR A 37 -10.40 0.79 8.71
C THR A 37 -10.22 0.35 7.27
N ILE A 38 -11.22 -0.35 6.74
CA ILE A 38 -11.33 -0.76 5.36
C ILE A 38 -12.69 -0.28 4.88
N THR A 39 -12.68 0.66 3.95
CA THR A 39 -13.86 1.28 3.36
C THR A 39 -14.11 0.80 1.94
N SER A 40 -13.18 0.07 1.34
CA SER A 40 -13.36 -0.60 0.06
C SER A 40 -12.45 -1.82 -0.10
N ARG A 41 -12.83 -2.71 -1.02
CA ARG A 41 -12.07 -3.90 -1.45
C ARG A 41 -12.11 -4.01 -2.98
N GLY A 42 -11.24 -4.85 -3.54
CA GLY A 42 -11.04 -4.93 -5.00
C GLY A 42 -10.16 -3.80 -5.56
N CYS A 43 -9.90 -3.83 -6.86
CA CYS A 43 -9.13 -2.80 -7.58
C CYS A 43 -9.49 -2.83 -9.07
N SER A 44 -9.36 -1.68 -9.75
CA SER A 44 -9.57 -1.58 -11.21
C SER A 44 -8.37 -2.07 -12.04
N LYS A 45 -7.18 -2.17 -11.43
CA LYS A 45 -5.96 -2.65 -12.07
C LYS A 45 -5.93 -4.18 -12.15
N ASN A 46 -5.20 -4.72 -13.13
CA ASN A 46 -4.98 -6.17 -13.32
C ASN A 46 -3.49 -6.53 -13.24
N CYS A 47 -2.79 -6.02 -12.22
CA CYS A 47 -1.35 -6.27 -12.07
C CYS A 47 -1.06 -7.77 -11.94
N PRO A 48 -0.09 -8.32 -12.69
CA PRO A 48 0.14 -9.78 -12.78
C PRO A 48 0.65 -10.40 -11.47
N TYR A 49 1.26 -9.60 -10.60
CA TYR A 49 1.78 -9.99 -9.28
C TYR A 49 0.76 -9.80 -8.15
N CYS A 50 -0.45 -9.31 -8.43
CA CYS A 50 -1.42 -8.93 -7.41
C CYS A 50 -2.53 -9.98 -7.26
N PHE A 51 -2.86 -10.35 -6.02
CA PHE A 51 -3.98 -11.26 -5.72
C PHE A 51 -5.35 -10.59 -5.81
N VAL A 52 -5.42 -9.25 -5.68
CA VAL A 52 -6.68 -8.50 -5.56
C VAL A 52 -7.63 -8.76 -6.74
N PRO A 53 -7.21 -8.70 -8.02
CA PRO A 53 -8.16 -8.87 -9.13
C PRO A 53 -8.76 -10.27 -9.17
N LYS A 54 -7.98 -11.30 -8.80
CA LYS A 54 -8.42 -12.69 -8.77
C LYS A 54 -9.30 -12.99 -7.56
N ARG A 55 -8.88 -12.54 -6.36
CA ARG A 55 -9.57 -12.84 -5.09
C ARG A 55 -10.78 -11.94 -4.89
N GLU A 56 -10.61 -10.63 -5.01
CA GLU A 56 -11.60 -9.63 -4.59
C GLU A 56 -12.36 -9.01 -5.76
N GLY A 57 -11.75 -8.99 -6.95
CA GLY A 57 -12.36 -8.46 -8.17
C GLY A 57 -12.30 -6.95 -8.31
N LYS A 58 -13.31 -6.39 -8.99
CA LYS A 58 -13.47 -4.94 -9.19
C LYS A 58 -13.70 -4.22 -7.85
N ILE A 59 -13.49 -2.90 -7.86
CA ILE A 59 -13.71 -2.04 -6.68
C ILE A 59 -15.13 -2.21 -6.13
N ARG A 60 -15.23 -2.33 -4.80
CA ARG A 60 -16.47 -2.43 -4.03
C ARG A 60 -16.35 -1.55 -2.80
N GLU A 61 -17.26 -0.62 -2.65
CA GLU A 61 -17.31 0.31 -1.53
C GLU A 61 -18.11 -0.29 -0.38
N TYR A 62 -17.62 -0.11 0.84
CA TYR A 62 -18.22 -0.59 2.07
C TYR A 62 -18.77 0.56 2.90
N PRO A 63 -19.72 0.27 3.82
CA PRO A 63 -20.10 1.24 4.84
C PRO A 63 -18.87 1.73 5.60
N ILE A 64 -18.67 3.04 5.62
CA ILE A 64 -17.50 3.66 6.24
C ILE A 64 -17.58 3.46 7.76
N LYS A 65 -16.52 2.89 8.32
CA LYS A 65 -16.32 2.78 9.77
C LYS A 65 -15.14 3.66 10.17
N ASP A 66 -15.22 4.24 11.36
CA ASP A 66 -14.17 5.12 11.87
C ASP A 66 -12.84 4.39 12.04
N GLY A 67 -11.77 5.09 11.68
CA GLY A 67 -10.39 4.64 11.80
C GLY A 67 -9.44 5.63 11.15
N TRP A 68 -8.16 5.57 11.53
CA TRP A 68 -7.10 6.48 11.06
C TRP A 68 -6.00 5.76 10.28
N VAL A 69 -6.06 4.43 10.16
CA VAL A 69 -5.18 3.63 9.31
C VAL A 69 -6.03 3.00 8.20
N LEU A 70 -6.02 3.63 7.03
CA LEU A 70 -6.82 3.19 5.89
C LEU A 70 -6.11 2.05 5.15
N GLN A 71 -6.79 0.91 5.00
CA GLN A 71 -6.28 -0.30 4.34
C GLN A 71 -7.10 -0.73 3.12
N ASP A 72 -7.69 0.23 2.44
CA ASP A 72 -8.30 0.01 1.13
C ASP A 72 -7.22 -0.39 0.13
N ASN A 73 -7.52 -1.35 -0.75
CA ASN A 73 -6.52 -1.72 -1.77
C ASN A 73 -6.19 -0.56 -2.71
N ASN A 74 -7.17 0.31 -2.99
CA ASN A 74 -7.02 1.50 -3.81
C ASN A 74 -8.19 2.47 -3.59
N ILE A 75 -8.12 3.32 -2.57
CA ILE A 75 -9.17 4.31 -2.28
C ILE A 75 -9.41 5.25 -3.47
N LEU A 76 -8.36 5.58 -4.24
CA LEU A 76 -8.47 6.49 -5.39
C LEU A 76 -9.24 5.89 -6.58
N ALA A 77 -9.44 4.56 -6.58
CA ALA A 77 -10.27 3.88 -7.57
C ALA A 77 -11.77 3.84 -7.18
N CYS A 78 -12.14 4.31 -5.99
CA CYS A 78 -13.54 4.42 -5.59
C CYS A 78 -14.21 5.62 -6.27
N SER A 79 -15.55 5.67 -6.21
CA SER A 79 -16.30 6.84 -6.63
C SER A 79 -15.89 8.08 -5.83
N GLU A 80 -15.93 9.25 -6.48
CA GLU A 80 -15.58 10.51 -5.81
C GLU A 80 -16.44 10.74 -4.56
N LEU A 81 -17.73 10.41 -4.61
CA LEU A 81 -18.63 10.52 -3.45
C LEU A 81 -18.12 9.70 -2.26
N HIS A 82 -17.74 8.44 -2.49
CA HIS A 82 -17.19 7.59 -1.44
C HIS A 82 -15.86 8.14 -0.91
N GLN A 83 -14.96 8.57 -1.80
CA GLN A 83 -13.68 9.17 -1.42
C GLN A 83 -13.87 10.40 -0.53
N ARG A 84 -14.79 11.31 -0.89
CA ARG A 84 -15.11 12.50 -0.08
C ARG A 84 -15.65 12.13 1.30
N ASN A 85 -16.55 11.14 1.38
CA ASN A 85 -17.09 10.66 2.65
C ASN A 85 -16.00 10.02 3.53
N VAL A 86 -15.05 9.31 2.92
CA VAL A 86 -13.89 8.75 3.62
C VAL A 86 -12.99 9.87 4.13
N PHE A 87 -12.68 10.88 3.32
CA PHE A 87 -11.86 12.01 3.75
C PHE A 87 -12.54 12.82 4.86
N GLU A 88 -13.88 12.94 4.86
CA GLU A 88 -14.63 13.51 5.96
C GLU A 88 -14.50 12.70 7.25
N MET A 89 -14.62 11.37 7.16
CA MET A 89 -14.38 10.49 8.29
C MET A 89 -12.94 10.63 8.80
N LEU A 90 -11.94 10.75 7.92
CA LEU A 90 -10.54 10.91 8.30
C LEU A 90 -10.29 12.28 8.97
N ARG A 91 -10.93 13.36 8.51
CA ARG A 91 -10.81 14.71 9.09
C ARG A 91 -11.23 14.76 10.57
N ARG A 92 -12.24 14.00 10.97
CA ARG A 92 -12.71 13.96 12.37
C ARG A 92 -11.85 13.09 13.29
N GLN A 93 -10.88 12.34 12.78
CA GLN A 93 -10.05 11.46 13.61
C GLN A 93 -9.08 12.27 14.48
N THR A 94 -8.90 11.85 15.73
CA THR A 94 -7.99 12.51 16.67
C THR A 94 -6.51 12.11 16.49
N LYS A 95 -6.28 10.95 15.86
CA LYS A 95 -4.96 10.40 15.54
C LYS A 95 -4.52 10.81 14.14
N GLN A 96 -3.21 10.74 13.87
CA GLN A 96 -2.70 11.02 12.54
C GLN A 96 -3.08 9.90 11.55
N ILE A 97 -3.34 10.30 10.31
CA ILE A 97 -3.83 9.42 9.24
C ILE A 97 -2.68 8.67 8.56
N ASP A 98 -2.84 7.37 8.38
CA ASP A 98 -1.90 6.53 7.63
C ASP A 98 -2.66 5.90 6.45
N PHE A 99 -2.36 6.35 5.23
CA PHE A 99 -2.85 5.76 3.99
C PHE A 99 -2.04 4.50 3.68
N ASN A 100 -2.23 3.45 4.48
CA ASN A 100 -1.36 2.28 4.51
C ASN A 100 -1.65 1.28 3.37
N GLY A 101 -2.90 1.24 2.90
CA GLY A 101 -3.34 0.36 1.82
C GLY A 101 -2.73 0.65 0.45
N GLY A 102 -2.11 1.83 0.29
CA GLY A 102 -1.53 2.27 -0.97
C GLY A 102 -2.43 3.24 -1.74
N LEU A 103 -1.81 4.26 -2.31
CA LEU A 103 -2.39 5.22 -3.24
C LEU A 103 -1.78 4.97 -4.62
N ASP A 104 -2.63 4.90 -5.62
CA ASP A 104 -2.23 4.70 -7.00
C ASP A 104 -1.79 6.02 -7.64
N PRO A 105 -0.50 6.20 -8.01
CA PRO A 105 -0.03 7.44 -8.64
C PRO A 105 -0.74 7.77 -9.96
N ASP A 106 -1.33 6.79 -10.64
CA ASP A 106 -2.08 7.04 -11.88
C ASP A 106 -3.40 7.78 -11.64
N LEU A 107 -3.97 7.65 -10.44
CA LEU A 107 -5.30 8.16 -10.10
C LEU A 107 -5.24 9.41 -9.20
N LEU A 108 -4.05 9.84 -8.79
CA LEU A 108 -3.91 11.03 -7.97
C LEU A 108 -4.16 12.29 -8.82
N GLU A 109 -4.96 13.19 -8.26
CA GLU A 109 -5.36 14.45 -8.90
C GLU A 109 -5.27 15.61 -7.90
N ASN A 110 -5.27 16.85 -8.41
CA ASN A 110 -5.19 18.06 -7.60
C ASN A 110 -6.24 18.17 -6.49
N TRP A 111 -7.47 17.70 -6.73
CA TRP A 111 -8.52 17.79 -5.71
C TRP A 111 -8.28 16.83 -4.54
N HIS A 112 -7.64 15.67 -4.77
CA HIS A 112 -7.20 14.78 -3.71
C HIS A 112 -6.16 15.47 -2.81
N VAL A 113 -5.20 16.17 -3.43
CA VAL A 113 -4.16 16.94 -2.71
C VAL A 113 -4.80 17.98 -1.79
N LYS A 114 -5.79 18.73 -2.29
CA LYS A 114 -6.56 19.70 -1.49
C LYS A 114 -7.26 19.06 -0.30
N GLU A 115 -7.82 17.86 -0.47
CA GLU A 115 -8.41 17.11 0.64
C GLU A 115 -7.32 16.68 1.65
N PHE A 116 -6.17 16.20 1.16
CA PHE A 116 -5.05 15.77 1.99
C PHE A 116 -4.45 16.90 2.83
N GLU A 117 -4.43 18.13 2.33
CA GLU A 117 -3.98 19.32 3.07
C GLU A 117 -4.83 19.61 4.30
N THR A 118 -6.11 19.18 4.29
CA THR A 118 -7.01 19.32 5.45
C THR A 118 -6.81 18.22 6.50
N LEU A 119 -6.02 17.19 6.21
CA LEU A 119 -5.82 16.01 7.04
C LEU A 119 -4.52 16.07 7.84
N ARG A 120 -4.56 15.53 9.06
CA ARG A 120 -3.35 15.30 9.87
C ARG A 120 -2.62 14.03 9.41
N VAL A 121 -2.02 14.04 8.22
CA VAL A 121 -1.41 12.84 7.64
C VAL A 121 -0.04 12.51 8.24
N ARG A 122 0.10 11.28 8.72
CA ARG A 122 1.38 10.66 9.11
C ARG A 122 2.14 10.17 7.88
N HIS A 123 1.50 9.32 7.06
CA HIS A 123 2.12 8.75 5.87
C HIS A 123 1.13 8.61 4.72
N PHE A 124 1.63 8.86 3.52
CA PHE A 124 1.10 8.38 2.26
C PHE A 124 1.96 7.23 1.80
N TRP A 125 1.36 6.08 1.51
CA TRP A 125 2.04 5.01 0.78
C TRP A 125 1.60 5.02 -0.66
N PHE A 126 2.54 5.17 -1.59
CA PHE A 126 2.31 5.02 -3.03
C PHE A 126 2.86 3.68 -3.52
N SER A 127 2.52 3.27 -4.74
CA SER A 127 3.10 2.11 -5.41
C SER A 127 3.91 2.53 -6.64
N CYS A 128 5.08 1.92 -6.84
CA CYS A 128 5.87 2.10 -8.06
C CYS A 128 6.54 0.77 -8.41
N ASP A 129 5.73 -0.21 -8.80
CA ASP A 129 6.12 -1.62 -8.91
C ASP A 129 6.74 -1.99 -10.26
N THR A 130 6.60 -1.16 -11.30
CA THR A 130 7.22 -1.37 -12.61
C THR A 130 7.98 -0.11 -13.08
N PRO A 131 8.90 -0.23 -14.04
CA PRO A 131 9.53 0.94 -14.67
C PRO A 131 8.52 1.93 -15.25
N SER A 132 7.41 1.45 -15.81
CA SER A 132 6.34 2.30 -16.35
C SER A 132 5.61 3.13 -15.28
N SER A 133 5.67 2.74 -14.00
CA SER A 133 5.08 3.49 -12.89
C SER A 133 5.89 4.73 -12.49
N ILE A 134 7.07 4.96 -13.08
CA ILE A 134 7.91 6.12 -12.75
C ILE A 134 7.29 7.44 -13.22
N GLY A 135 6.81 7.52 -14.46
CA GLY A 135 6.19 8.75 -14.98
C GLY A 135 4.96 9.20 -14.16
N PRO A 136 4.05 8.29 -13.78
CA PRO A 136 2.97 8.61 -12.83
C PRO A 136 3.46 9.09 -11.47
N LEU A 137 4.52 8.47 -10.93
CA LEU A 137 5.09 8.89 -9.65
C LEU A 137 5.80 10.25 -9.73
N GLU A 138 6.41 10.60 -10.87
CA GLU A 138 6.98 11.93 -11.12
C GLU A 138 5.91 13.02 -11.05
N ARG A 139 4.78 12.84 -11.75
CA ARG A 139 3.64 13.77 -11.63
C ARG A 139 3.13 13.86 -10.20
N THR A 140 3.10 12.74 -9.49
CA THR A 140 2.71 12.69 -8.07
C THR A 140 3.72 13.44 -7.19
N ALA A 141 5.02 13.43 -7.52
CA ALA A 141 6.04 14.18 -6.81
C ALA A 141 5.76 15.69 -6.88
N ASP A 142 5.40 16.18 -8.08
CA ASP A 142 5.08 17.58 -8.33
C ASP A 142 3.80 18.00 -7.58
N LEU A 143 2.74 17.20 -7.70
CA LEU A 143 1.46 17.40 -7.00
C LEU A 143 1.61 17.42 -5.47
N MET A 144 2.57 16.66 -4.94
CA MET A 144 2.80 16.52 -3.50
C MET A 144 4.07 17.23 -3.03
N SER A 145 4.49 18.29 -3.73
CA SER A 145 5.71 19.05 -3.43
C SER A 145 5.69 19.70 -2.04
N ASP A 146 4.52 20.14 -1.57
CA ASP A 146 4.36 20.75 -0.24
C ASP A 146 4.41 19.74 0.92
N PHE A 147 4.19 18.45 0.63
CA PHE A 147 4.31 17.39 1.63
C PHE A 147 5.76 16.96 1.86
N LYS A 148 6.13 16.76 3.12
CA LYS A 148 7.50 16.41 3.49
C LYS A 148 7.84 15.00 3.00
N GLN A 149 9.10 14.79 2.58
CA GLN A 149 9.59 13.47 2.17
C GLN A 149 9.32 12.39 3.23
N TRP A 150 9.41 12.71 4.53
CA TRP A 150 9.15 11.72 5.58
C TRP A 150 7.69 11.24 5.64
N GLN A 151 6.74 11.97 5.06
CA GLN A 151 5.34 11.55 4.91
C GLN A 151 5.15 10.67 3.67
N LYS A 152 5.96 10.85 2.63
CA LYS A 152 5.84 10.16 1.34
C LYS A 152 6.62 8.84 1.37
N ARG A 153 5.91 7.71 1.34
CA ARG A 153 6.47 6.35 1.25
C ARG A 153 6.10 5.75 -0.10
N CYS A 154 6.89 4.78 -0.56
CA CYS A 154 6.61 4.08 -1.82
C CYS A 154 6.91 2.58 -1.68
N TYR A 155 5.92 1.74 -1.88
CA TYR A 155 6.08 0.31 -2.10
C TYR A 155 6.69 0.07 -3.49
N VAL A 156 7.73 -0.76 -3.53
CA VAL A 156 8.47 -1.05 -4.77
C VAL A 156 8.72 -2.55 -4.86
N LEU A 157 7.94 -3.23 -5.68
CA LEU A 157 8.22 -4.61 -6.07
C LEU A 157 9.52 -4.68 -6.87
N ILE A 158 10.42 -5.58 -6.47
CA ILE A 158 11.70 -5.83 -7.13
C ILE A 158 11.89 -7.32 -7.44
N GLY A 159 12.65 -7.62 -8.50
CA GLY A 159 12.94 -8.99 -8.93
C GLY A 159 11.77 -9.65 -9.65
N PHE A 160 11.01 -8.89 -10.43
CA PHE A 160 9.91 -9.41 -11.26
C PHE A 160 10.27 -9.31 -12.75
N ASN A 161 9.82 -10.27 -13.57
CA ASN A 161 10.07 -10.30 -15.03
C ASN A 161 11.53 -10.07 -15.45
N ASP A 162 12.44 -10.91 -14.94
CA ASP A 162 13.88 -10.88 -15.28
C ASP A 162 14.61 -9.56 -14.94
N GLU A 163 14.01 -8.69 -14.11
CA GLU A 163 14.65 -7.47 -13.62
C GLU A 163 15.98 -7.79 -12.92
N SER A 164 17.03 -7.07 -13.30
CA SER A 164 18.34 -7.14 -12.64
C SER A 164 18.39 -6.31 -11.36
N GLN A 165 19.32 -6.63 -10.44
CA GLN A 165 19.53 -5.84 -9.23
C GLN A 165 19.88 -4.38 -9.53
N ARG A 166 20.60 -4.14 -10.64
CA ARG A 166 20.97 -2.79 -11.05
C ARG A 166 19.74 -1.98 -11.44
N GLU A 167 18.86 -2.53 -12.26
CA GLU A 167 17.61 -1.86 -12.69
C GLU A 167 16.70 -1.59 -11.49
N ALA A 168 16.56 -2.57 -10.59
CA ALA A 168 15.81 -2.40 -9.35
C ALA A 168 16.40 -1.27 -8.49
N GLU A 169 17.72 -1.24 -8.32
CA GLU A 169 18.38 -0.21 -7.53
C GLU A 169 18.32 1.18 -8.17
N GLU A 170 18.47 1.30 -9.49
CA GLU A 170 18.29 2.54 -10.25
C GLU A 170 16.88 3.10 -10.05
N ARG A 171 15.85 2.25 -10.13
CA ARG A 171 14.46 2.64 -9.86
C ARG A 171 14.26 3.11 -8.41
N LEU A 172 14.80 2.40 -7.44
CA LEU A 172 14.76 2.79 -6.02
C LEU A 172 15.45 4.13 -5.76
N ASN A 173 16.60 4.38 -6.40
CA ASN A 173 17.31 5.65 -6.32
C ASN A 173 16.46 6.80 -6.89
N ARG A 174 15.88 6.62 -8.08
CA ARG A 174 15.02 7.64 -8.71
C ARG A 174 13.81 7.98 -7.82
N ILE A 175 13.18 6.97 -7.22
CA ILE A 175 12.06 7.16 -6.27
C ILE A 175 12.49 7.99 -5.06
N PHE A 176 13.70 7.74 -4.55
CA PHE A 176 14.25 8.53 -3.45
C PHE A 176 14.53 9.98 -3.84
N GLU A 177 15.10 10.20 -5.03
CA GLU A 177 15.42 11.52 -5.59
C GLU A 177 14.16 12.36 -5.88
N MET A 178 13.05 11.72 -6.26
CA MET A 178 11.72 12.35 -6.36
C MET A 178 11.11 12.76 -5.02
N GLY A 179 11.79 12.52 -3.90
CA GLY A 179 11.32 12.91 -2.57
C GLY A 179 10.37 11.90 -1.91
N PHE A 180 10.38 10.64 -2.33
CA PHE A 180 9.70 9.54 -1.62
C PHE A 180 10.70 8.72 -0.81
N LEU A 181 10.22 8.01 0.20
CA LEU A 181 11.01 7.01 0.92
C LEU A 181 10.60 5.61 0.43
N PRO A 182 11.39 4.99 -0.48
CA PRO A 182 11.07 3.68 -1.00
C PRO A 182 11.17 2.59 0.07
N PHE A 183 10.41 1.51 -0.18
CA PHE A 183 10.36 0.28 0.59
C PHE A 183 10.38 -0.90 -0.39
N ALA A 184 11.56 -1.50 -0.55
CA ALA A 184 11.76 -2.62 -1.47
C ALA A 184 11.07 -3.91 -0.99
N GLN A 185 10.31 -4.55 -1.89
CA GLN A 185 9.62 -5.81 -1.67
C GLN A 185 10.08 -6.82 -2.72
N LEU A 186 10.78 -7.88 -2.30
CA LEU A 186 11.14 -8.96 -3.21
C LEU A 186 9.89 -9.68 -3.68
N TYR A 187 9.81 -9.89 -4.98
CA TYR A 187 8.73 -10.67 -5.58
C TYR A 187 8.73 -12.10 -5.04
N GLN A 188 7.53 -12.61 -4.80
CA GLN A 188 7.26 -13.94 -4.31
C GLN A 188 6.11 -14.52 -5.13
N ASN A 189 6.36 -15.62 -5.85
CA ASN A 189 5.32 -16.33 -6.58
C ASN A 189 4.64 -17.38 -5.68
N ASP A 190 3.75 -18.21 -6.23
CA ASP A 190 3.03 -19.24 -5.47
C ASP A 190 3.97 -20.32 -4.87
N ILE A 191 5.16 -20.48 -5.43
CA ILE A 191 6.22 -21.36 -4.95
C ILE A 191 7.25 -20.52 -4.19
N LYS A 192 7.72 -20.99 -3.04
CA LYS A 192 8.72 -20.26 -2.26
C LYS A 192 9.94 -19.89 -3.13
N THR A 193 10.17 -18.60 -3.37
CA THR A 193 11.31 -18.12 -4.14
C THR A 193 12.52 -18.03 -3.22
N SER A 194 13.65 -18.63 -3.62
CA SER A 194 14.92 -18.44 -2.93
C SER A 194 15.71 -17.35 -3.65
N TRP A 195 15.87 -16.20 -3.01
CA TRP A 195 16.66 -15.09 -3.52
C TRP A 195 18.14 -15.24 -3.20
N SER A 196 19.00 -14.64 -4.02
CA SER A 196 20.44 -14.58 -3.73
C SER A 196 20.74 -13.65 -2.55
N LYS A 197 21.88 -13.83 -1.89
CA LYS A 197 22.32 -12.94 -0.79
C LYS A 197 22.43 -11.48 -1.21
N ASP A 198 22.65 -11.21 -2.48
CA ASP A 198 22.77 -9.85 -3.01
C ASP A 198 21.39 -9.19 -3.15
N TRP A 199 20.37 -9.94 -3.61
CA TRP A 199 18.97 -9.49 -3.57
C TRP A 199 18.51 -9.22 -2.13
N ASP A 200 18.82 -10.10 -1.19
CA ASP A 200 18.52 -9.89 0.24
C ASP A 200 19.19 -8.61 0.76
N ARG A 201 20.44 -8.36 0.36
CA ARG A 201 21.19 -7.17 0.77
C ARG A 201 20.58 -5.90 0.19
N LEU A 202 20.18 -5.92 -1.08
CA LEU A 202 19.49 -4.82 -1.73
C LEU A 202 18.16 -4.52 -1.03
N GLN A 203 17.32 -5.53 -0.80
CA GLN A 203 16.07 -5.37 -0.07
C GLN A 203 16.30 -4.80 1.34
N ARG A 204 17.25 -5.35 2.12
CA ARG A 204 17.57 -4.87 3.47
C ARG A 204 18.10 -3.43 3.52
N LYS A 205 18.81 -3.00 2.47
CA LYS A 205 19.20 -1.60 2.30
C LYS A 205 17.94 -0.76 2.15
N TRP A 206 17.05 -1.12 1.24
CA TRP A 206 15.93 -0.30 0.78
C TRP A 206 14.59 -0.51 1.50
N CYS A 207 14.48 -1.44 2.45
CA CYS A 207 13.26 -1.62 3.25
C CYS A 207 13.19 -0.70 4.48
N ARG A 208 14.25 0.07 4.78
CA ARG A 208 14.30 0.95 5.95
C ARG A 208 15.02 2.27 5.67
N PRO A 209 14.36 3.43 5.82
CA PRO A 209 14.98 4.73 5.57
C PRO A 209 16.30 4.96 6.29
N ALA A 210 16.43 4.50 7.53
CA ALA A 210 17.67 4.64 8.30
C ALA A 210 18.90 4.00 7.62
N ALA A 211 18.74 2.89 6.89
CA ALA A 211 19.87 2.19 6.28
C ALA A 211 20.41 2.86 5.01
N TYR A 212 19.55 3.42 4.17
CA TYR A 212 20.00 4.15 2.97
C TYR A 212 20.28 5.63 3.22
N LYS A 213 19.66 6.25 4.24
CA LYS A 213 19.99 7.64 4.64
C LYS A 213 21.35 7.73 5.33
N SER A 214 21.66 6.82 6.27
CA SER A 214 22.97 6.81 6.96
C SER A 214 24.16 6.62 6.02
N ARG A 215 23.96 5.89 4.92
CA ARG A 215 25.00 5.67 3.88
C ARG A 215 25.18 6.84 2.92
N ARG A 216 24.29 7.84 2.98
CA ARG A 216 24.30 9.02 2.09
C ARG A 216 24.57 10.33 2.84
N SER A 217 24.78 10.29 4.16
CA SER A 217 25.18 11.46 4.97
C SER A 217 26.65 11.88 4.78
N VAL A 218 27.23 11.56 3.63
CA VAL A 218 28.55 12.04 3.19
C VAL A 218 28.32 12.60 1.79
N ILE A 219 27.98 13.90 1.73
CA ILE A 219 28.26 14.91 0.70
C ILE A 219 27.78 16.23 1.29
#